data_AF-A0A962S5K4-F1
#
_entry.id   AF-A0A962S5K4-F1
#
_cell.length_a   1.000
_cell.length_b   1.000
_cell.length_c   1.000
_cell.angle_alpha   90.00
_cell.angle_beta   90.00
_cell.angle_gamma   90.00
#
_symmetry.space_group_name_H-M   'P 1'
#
loop_
_entity.id
_entity.type
_entity.pdbx_description
1 polymer ?
#
loop_
_entity_poly.entity_id
_entity_poly.type
_entity_poly.pdbx_seq_one_letter_code
_entity_poly.pdbx_strand_id
1 'polypeptide(L)' 'MDKSEFGIWAMLAFWGSALGGIALAITWARSRKRNPATREQIMKSLQQRLEKGEISRQEYARRIAEIDAKESGPQC' A
#
# COMPACT_ATOMS: atom_id res chain seq x y z
N MET A 1 24.89 -11.34 38.01
CA MET A 1 24.64 -10.51 36.83
C MET A 1 24.60 -9.08 37.31
N ASP A 2 25.59 -8.29 36.91
CA ASP A 2 25.76 -6.94 37.41
C ASP A 2 24.64 -6.02 36.92
N LYS A 3 24.17 -5.11 37.78
CA LYS A 3 23.08 -4.17 37.46
C LYS A 3 23.34 -3.38 36.17
N SER A 4 24.62 -3.13 35.87
CA SER A 4 25.08 -2.45 34.65
C SER A 4 24.81 -3.25 33.38
N GLU A 5 25.04 -4.57 33.39
CA GLU A 5 24.73 -5.44 32.24
C GLU A 5 23.23 -5.54 32.02
N PHE A 6 22.44 -5.61 33.10
CA PHE A 6 20.99 -5.70 33.01
C PHE A 6 20.38 -4.44 32.37
N GLY A 7 20.91 -3.26 32.68
CA GLY A 7 20.49 -2.00 32.07
C GLY A 7 20.75 -1.94 30.55
N ILE A 8 21.92 -2.40 30.11
CA ILE A 8 22.29 -2.42 28.68
C ILE A 8 21.39 -3.38 27.90
N TRP A 9 21.13 -4.57 28.44
CA TRP A 9 20.23 -5.54 27.83
C TRP A 9 18.77 -5.06 27.79
N ALA A 10 18.28 -4.43 28.86
CA ALA A 10 16.95 -3.86 28.90
C ALA A 10 16.78 -2.73 27.86
N MET A 11 17.79 -1.89 27.68
CA MET A 11 17.81 -0.84 26.67
C MET A 11 17.74 -1.42 25.25
N LEU A 12 18.56 -2.43 24.94
CA LEU A 12 18.56 -3.08 23.63
C LEU A 12 17.24 -3.82 23.35
N ALA A 13 16.69 -4.50 24.34
CA ALA A 13 15.38 -5.15 24.23
C ALA A 13 14.27 -4.12 23.96
N PHE A 14 14.27 -3.00 24.70
CA PHE A 14 13.30 -1.93 24.50
C PHE A 14 13.36 -1.34 23.09
N TRP A 15 14.55 -0.93 22.63
CA TRP A 15 14.71 -0.35 21.28
C TRP A 15 14.49 -1.37 20.17
N GLY A 16 14.92 -2.62 20.37
CA GLY A 16 14.66 -3.73 19.45
C GLY A 16 13.16 -4.02 19.31
N SER A 17 12.42 -4.06 20.42
CA SER A 17 10.96 -4.22 20.41
C SER A 17 10.23 -3.01 19.84
N ALA A 18 10.69 -1.78 20.10
CA ALA A 18 10.10 -0.58 19.54
C ALA A 18 10.23 -0.53 18.01
N LEU A 19 11.45 -0.75 17.49
CA LEU A 19 11.71 -0.81 16.05
C LEU A 19 10.99 -1.99 15.40
N GLY A 20 11.03 -3.15 16.05
CA GLY A 20 10.32 -4.35 15.60
C GLY A 20 8.81 -4.14 15.52
N GLY A 21 8.20 -3.50 16.54
CA GLY A 21 6.77 -3.20 16.58
C GLY A 21 6.33 -2.24 15.49
N ILE A 22 7.13 -1.18 15.23
CA ILE A 22 6.88 -0.24 14.14
C ILE A 22 6.97 -0.94 12.78
N ALA A 23 8.02 -1.74 12.56
CA ALA A 23 8.19 -2.49 11.33
C ALA A 23 7.05 -3.49 11.09
N LEU A 24 6.58 -4.18 12.14
CA LEU A 24 5.46 -5.09 12.08
C LEU A 24 4.16 -4.34 11.74
N ALA A 25 3.90 -3.21 12.41
CA ALA A 25 2.72 -2.38 12.16
C ALA A 25 2.69 -1.83 10.73
N ILE A 26 3.83 -1.36 10.21
CA ILE A 26 3.97 -0.92 8.81
C ILE A 26 3.74 -2.08 7.85
N THR A 27 4.34 -3.25 8.12
CA THR A 27 4.18 -4.45 7.28
C THR A 27 2.73 -4.90 7.24
N TRP A 28 2.05 -4.88 8.39
CA TRP A 28 0.64 -5.25 8.48
C TRP A 28 -0.27 -4.24 7.77
N ALA A 29 -0.02 -2.93 7.95
CA ALA A 29 -0.72 -1.88 7.21
C ALA A 29 -0.49 -1.98 5.68
N ARG A 30 0.73 -2.32 5.25
CA ARG A 30 1.09 -2.52 3.84
C ARG A 30 0.49 -3.81 3.29
N SER A 31 0.42 -4.88 4.08
CA SER A 31 -0.27 -6.12 3.74
C SER A 31 -1.78 -5.91 3.62
N ARG A 32 -2.37 -5.02 4.44
CA ARG A 32 -3.78 -4.61 4.33
C ARG A 32 -4.05 -3.74 3.10
N LYS A 33 -3.03 -3.00 2.62
CA LYS A 33 -3.02 -2.30 1.31
C LYS A 33 -2.77 -3.24 0.12
N ARG A 34 -2.49 -4.52 0.35
CA ARG A 34 -2.35 -5.55 -0.71
C ARG A 34 -3.71 -6.14 -1.10
N ASN A 35 -4.78 -5.36 -0.97
CA ASN A 35 -5.96 -5.60 -1.79
C ASN A 35 -5.56 -5.15 -3.21
N PRO A 36 -5.71 -5.95 -4.27
CA PRO A 36 -5.56 -5.44 -5.64
C PRO A 36 -6.31 -4.12 -5.71
N ALA A 37 -5.63 -3.04 -6.12
CA ALA A 37 -6.19 -1.70 -6.10
C ALA A 37 -7.61 -1.78 -6.65
N THR A 38 -8.60 -1.49 -5.81
CA THR A 38 -10.00 -1.68 -6.19
C THR A 38 -10.26 -0.82 -7.42
N ARG A 39 -11.15 -1.27 -8.30
CA ARG A 39 -11.60 -0.53 -9.49
C ARG A 39 -11.75 0.97 -9.23
N GLU A 40 -12.35 1.29 -8.08
CA GLU A 40 -12.52 2.66 -7.58
C GLU A 40 -11.22 3.43 -7.37
N GLN A 41 -10.17 2.80 -6.82
CA GLN A 41 -8.86 3.43 -6.62
C GLN A 41 -8.15 3.69 -7.96
N ILE A 42 -8.27 2.75 -8.90
CA ILE A 42 -7.69 2.89 -10.25
C ILE A 42 -8.41 4.01 -11.01
N MET A 43 -9.75 4.00 -11.00
CA MET A 43 -10.56 5.08 -11.59
C MET A 43 -10.27 6.44 -10.96
N LYS A 44 -10.15 6.52 -9.62
CA LYS A 44 -9.83 7.75 -8.91
C LYS A 44 -8.43 8.27 -9.27
N SER A 45 -7.44 7.39 -9.42
CA SER A 45 -6.09 7.77 -9.85
C SER A 45 -6.08 8.29 -11.31
N LEU A 46 -6.87 7.67 -12.19
CA LEU A 46 -7.01 8.09 -13.59
C LEU A 46 -7.73 9.43 -13.69
N GLN A 47 -8.78 9.64 -12.89
CA GLN A 47 -9.51 10.91 -12.85
C GLN A 47 -8.62 12.05 -12.33
N GLN A 48 -7.82 11.80 -11.29
CA GLN A 48 -6.85 12.79 -10.81
C GLN A 48 -5.82 13.17 -11.90
N ARG A 49 -5.39 12.22 -12.72
CA ARG A 49 -4.47 12.50 -13.84
C ARG A 49 -5.15 13.26 -14.97
N LEU A 50 -6.45 13.03 -15.19
CA LEU A 50 -7.26 13.79 -16.13
C LEU A 50 -7.43 15.25 -15.67
N GLU A 51 -7.73 15.46 -14.38
CA GLU A 51 -7.86 16.79 -13.78
C GLU A 51 -6.55 17.59 -13.79
N LYS A 52 -5.42 16.91 -13.65
CA LYS A 52 -4.09 17.50 -13.80
C LYS A 52 -3.68 17.79 -15.25
N GLY A 53 -4.48 17.37 -16.23
CA GLY A 53 -4.17 17.51 -17.65
C GLY A 53 -3.02 16.62 -18.13
N GLU A 54 -2.59 15.63 -17.33
CA GLU A 54 -1.53 14.68 -17.72
C GLU A 54 -2.02 13.67 -18.76
N ILE A 55 -3.34 13.48 -18.89
CA ILE A 55 -3.96 12.57 -19.85
C ILE A 55 -5.14 13.25 -20.55
N SER A 56 -5.36 12.89 -21.81
CA SER A 56 -6.53 13.31 -22.60
C SER A 56 -7.79 12.53 -22.20
N ARG A 57 -8.98 13.15 -22.38
CA ARG A 57 -10.28 12.46 -22.17
C ARG A 57 -10.42 11.19 -23.00
N GLN A 58 -9.85 11.13 -24.21
CA GLN A 58 -9.88 9.92 -25.05
C GLN A 58 -9.07 8.78 -24.41
N GLU A 59 -7.91 9.10 -23.87
CA GLU A 59 -7.04 8.09 -23.28
C GLU A 59 -7.59 7.61 -21.93
N TYR A 60 -8.26 8.49 -21.19
CA TYR A 60 -9.04 8.11 -20.01
C TYR A 60 -10.17 7.13 -20.38
N ALA A 61 -10.98 7.43 -21.40
CA ALA A 61 -12.09 6.58 -21.81
C ALA A 61 -11.63 5.19 -22.28
N ARG A 62 -10.52 5.13 -23.04
CA ARG A 62 -9.91 3.87 -23.49
C ARG A 62 -9.43 3.01 -22.31
N ARG A 63 -8.74 3.62 -21.34
CA ARG A 63 -8.22 2.90 -20.16
C ARG A 63 -9.35 2.38 -19.26
N ILE A 64 -10.46 3.12 -19.13
CA ILE A 64 -11.64 2.63 -18.40
C ILE A 64 -12.31 1.47 -19.15
N ALA A 65 -12.47 1.57 -20.46
CA ALA A 65 -13.04 0.48 -21.27
C ALA A 65 -12.18 -0.80 -21.22
N GLU A 66 -10.85 -0.67 -21.21
CA GLU A 66 -9.92 -1.80 -21.06
C GLU A 66 -10.02 -2.45 -19.67
N ILE A 67 -10.23 -1.66 -18.62
CA ILE A 67 -10.45 -2.17 -17.26
C ILE A 67 -11.78 -2.93 -17.18
N ASP A 68 -12.84 -2.36 -17.76
CA ASP A 68 -14.19 -2.94 -17.78
C ASP A 68 -14.24 -4.25 -18.61
N ALA A 69 -13.58 -4.27 -19.77
CA ALA A 69 -13.48 -5.46 -20.62
C ALA A 69 -12.65 -6.59 -19.97
N LYS A 70 -11.65 -6.24 -19.14
CA LYS A 70 -10.86 -7.22 -18.39
C LYS A 70 -11.63 -7.78 -17.19
N GLU A 71 -12.57 -7.02 -16.65
CA GLU A 71 -13.49 -7.42 -15.58
C GLU A 71 -14.64 -8.29 -16.13
N SER A 72 -15.06 -8.10 -17.39
CA SER A 72 -16.07 -8.92 -18.07
C SER A 72 -15.50 -10.12 -18.85
N GLY A 73 -14.21 -10.40 -18.77
CA GLY A 73 -13.60 -11.61 -19.35
C GLY A 73 -14.07 -12.86 -18.59
N PRO A 74 -14.31 -14.00 -19.26
CA PRO A 74 -14.80 -15.19 -18.59
C PRO A 74 -13.80 -15.60 -17.50
N GLN A 75 -14.32 -15.82 -16.28
CA GLN A 75 -13.64 -16.67 -15.31
C GLN A 75 -13.44 -18.04 -15.98
N CYS A 76 -12.22 -18.29 -16.45
CA CYS A 76 -11.75 -19.65 -16.74
C CYS A 76 -11.09 -20.20 -15.47
#